data_AF-A0A834XJH6-F1
#
_entry.id   AF-A0A834XJH6-F1
#
_cell.length_a   1.000
_cell.length_b   1.000
_cell.length_c   1.000
_cell.angle_alpha   90.00
_cell.angle_beta   90.00
_cell.angle_gamma   90.00
#
_symmetry.space_group_name_H-M   'P 1'
#
loop_
_entity.id
_entity.type
_entity.pdbx_description
1 polymer ?
#
loop_
_entity_poly.entity_id
_entity_poly.type
_entity_poly.pdbx_seq_one_letter_code
_entity_poly.pdbx_strand_id
1 'polypeptide(L)'
;MCALCEKPEVCDYPDKYSGYEGALKCDIAWTKVLYVKRYFGLPIGKTTVSPSVEKASDYMYFCPDGTKISIDATTKPCTWAARPWQGYMANGQIKDVDAVQKVK
;
A
#
# COMPACT_ATOMS: atom_id res chain seq x y z
N MET A 1 19.32 -5.22 2.22
CA MET A 1 18.18 -4.38 2.68
C MET A 1 17.17 -5.20 3.51
N CYS A 2 17.59 -6.28 4.18
CA CYS A 2 16.67 -7.23 4.85
C CYS A 2 16.75 -7.20 6.39
N ALA A 3 17.57 -6.33 6.95
CA ALA A 3 17.89 -6.32 8.39
C ALA A 3 16.69 -6.05 9.31
N LEU A 4 15.60 -5.47 8.79
CA LEU A 4 14.38 -5.14 9.52
C LEU A 4 13.21 -6.09 9.21
N CYS A 5 13.40 -7.10 8.36
CA CYS A 5 12.42 -8.15 8.16
C CYS A 5 12.33 -9.05 9.40
N GLU A 6 11.23 -9.79 9.54
CA GLU A 6 11.06 -10.72 10.66
C GLU A 6 12.09 -11.86 10.58
N LYS A 7 12.39 -12.31 9.35
CA LYS A 7 13.43 -13.30 9.05
C LYS A 7 14.46 -12.73 8.05
N PRO A 8 15.48 -12.01 8.53
CA PRO A 8 16.47 -11.36 7.67
C PRO A 8 17.20 -12.30 6.70
N GLU A 9 17.39 -13.56 7.10
CA GLU A 9 18.05 -14.60 6.32
C GLU A 9 17.21 -15.14 5.15
N VAL A 10 15.88 -15.05 5.24
CA VAL A 10 14.95 -15.47 4.18
C VAL A 10 14.58 -14.28 3.30
N CYS A 11 14.15 -13.17 3.92
CA CYS A 11 13.77 -11.92 3.23
C CYS A 11 12.79 -12.15 2.06
N ASP A 12 11.80 -12.99 2.28
CA ASP A 12 10.82 -13.38 1.27
C ASP A 12 9.39 -13.28 1.80
N TYR A 13 8.42 -13.35 0.90
CA TYR A 13 7.00 -13.40 1.22
C TYR A 13 6.58 -14.83 1.64
N PRO A 14 5.61 -14.98 2.57
CA PRO A 14 5.05 -13.94 3.43
C PRO A 14 5.90 -13.73 4.69
N ASP A 15 6.19 -12.47 4.99
CA ASP A 15 6.85 -12.00 6.23
C ASP A 15 5.95 -10.97 6.94
N LYS A 16 6.03 -10.86 8.27
CA LYS A 16 5.22 -9.92 9.06
C LYS A 16 5.29 -8.45 8.58
N TYR A 17 6.43 -8.05 8.01
CA TYR A 17 6.71 -6.70 7.49
C TYR A 17 6.55 -6.60 5.96
N SER A 18 6.15 -7.69 5.30
CA SER A 18 5.96 -7.73 3.86
C SER A 18 4.59 -7.20 3.41
N GLY A 19 4.52 -6.71 2.17
CA GLY A 19 3.28 -6.24 1.56
C GLY A 19 2.85 -4.84 2.03
N TYR A 20 1.66 -4.41 1.59
CA TYR A 20 1.21 -3.03 1.80
C TYR A 20 0.90 -2.67 3.26
N GLU A 21 0.38 -3.61 4.05
CA GLU A 21 0.08 -3.41 5.47
C GLU A 21 1.25 -3.81 6.36
N GLY A 22 2.02 -4.84 6.00
CA GLY A 22 3.20 -5.24 6.78
C GLY A 22 4.24 -4.13 6.83
N ALA A 23 4.45 -3.43 5.71
CA ALA A 23 5.40 -2.32 5.64
C ALA A 23 5.05 -1.16 6.60
N LEU A 24 3.77 -0.96 6.94
CA LEU A 24 3.33 0.08 7.89
C LEU A 24 3.77 -0.19 9.34
N LYS A 25 4.30 -1.39 9.62
CA LYS A 25 4.90 -1.73 10.92
C LYS A 25 6.36 -1.31 11.04
N CYS A 26 6.94 -0.75 9.97
CA CYS A 26 8.27 -0.14 9.98
C CYS A 26 8.17 1.37 10.24
N ASP A 27 9.24 2.00 10.71
CA ASP A 27 9.27 3.44 11.02
C ASP A 27 8.96 4.33 9.80
N ILE A 28 9.44 3.92 8.63
CA ILE A 28 9.21 4.59 7.36
C ILE A 28 8.74 3.56 6.35
N ALA A 29 7.60 3.83 5.72
CA ALA A 29 6.93 2.89 4.84
C ALA A 29 6.53 3.54 3.52
N TRP A 30 6.67 2.78 2.44
CA TRP A 30 6.13 3.12 1.13
C TRP A 30 4.95 2.19 0.84
N THR A 31 3.74 2.73 0.86
CA THR A 31 2.53 1.95 0.60
C THR A 31 1.46 2.77 -0.14
N LYS A 32 0.36 2.13 -0.51
CA LYS A 32 -0.77 2.84 -1.14
C LYS A 32 -1.61 3.51 -0.05
N VAL A 33 -2.10 4.72 -0.34
CA VAL A 33 -3.06 5.47 0.51
C VAL A 33 -4.22 4.59 0.98
N LEU A 34 -4.74 3.73 0.12
CA LEU A 34 -5.81 2.79 0.45
C LEU A 34 -5.47 1.92 1.69
N TYR A 35 -4.25 1.39 1.75
CA TYR A 35 -3.83 0.53 2.86
C TYR A 35 -3.51 1.32 4.11
N VAL A 36 -3.05 2.57 4.00
CA VAL A 36 -2.93 3.47 5.16
C VAL A 36 -4.31 3.68 5.80
N LYS A 37 -5.31 4.04 4.98
CA LYS A 37 -6.67 4.24 5.47
C LYS A 37 -7.23 2.98 6.12
N ARG A 38 -7.04 1.82 5.49
CA ARG A 38 -7.50 0.54 6.01
C ARG A 38 -6.84 0.19 7.34
N TYR A 39 -5.51 0.34 7.41
CA TYR A 39 -4.71 0.01 8.59
C TYR A 39 -5.11 0.83 9.82
N PHE A 40 -5.49 2.09 9.63
CA PHE A 40 -5.96 2.97 10.71
C PHE A 40 -7.49 3.05 10.84
N GLY A 41 -8.24 2.22 10.12
CA GLY A 41 -9.71 2.22 10.18
C GLY A 41 -10.39 3.50 9.66
N LEU A 42 -9.70 4.28 8.82
CA LEU A 42 -10.26 5.47 8.18
C LEU A 42 -11.23 5.09 7.05
N PRO A 43 -12.25 5.92 6.76
CA PRO A 43 -13.23 5.62 5.72
C PRO A 43 -12.61 5.41 4.32
N ILE A 44 -13.00 4.31 3.68
CA ILE A 44 -12.67 3.99 2.29
C ILE A 44 -13.98 3.80 1.52
N GLY A 45 -14.41 4.83 0.80
CA GLY A 45 -15.72 4.80 0.15
C GLY A 45 -16.82 4.56 1.17
N LYS A 46 -17.58 3.46 1.03
CA LYS A 46 -18.66 3.06 1.96
C LYS A 46 -18.22 2.04 3.02
N THR A 47 -16.97 1.62 3.00
CA THR A 47 -16.47 0.54 3.86
C THR A 47 -15.68 1.12 5.03
N THR A 48 -16.04 0.71 6.24
CA THR A 48 -15.26 0.89 7.46
C THR A 48 -14.64 -0.44 7.83
N VAL A 49 -13.37 -0.42 8.23
CA VAL A 49 -12.60 -1.59 8.64
C VAL A 49 -12.14 -1.37 10.08
N SER A 50 -12.06 -2.44 10.88
CA SER A 50 -11.51 -2.34 12.23
C SER A 50 -10.07 -1.80 12.15
N PRO A 51 -9.72 -0.77 12.94
CA PRO A 51 -8.37 -0.25 12.97
C PRO A 51 -7.38 -1.27 13.54
N SER A 52 -6.11 -1.09 13.21
CA SER A 52 -5.00 -1.74 13.90
C SER A 52 -4.86 -1.19 15.34
N VAL A 53 -3.93 -1.77 16.11
CA VAL A 53 -3.61 -1.32 17.47
C VAL A 53 -2.97 0.07 17.46
N GLU A 54 -2.30 0.44 16.37
CA GLU A 54 -1.59 1.70 16.22
C GLU A 54 -2.54 2.87 15.92
N LYS A 55 -2.23 4.05 16.45
CA LYS A 55 -3.04 5.26 16.27
C LYS A 55 -2.52 6.10 15.11
N ALA A 56 -3.42 6.54 14.23
CA ALA A 56 -3.06 7.39 13.09
C ALA A 56 -2.37 8.70 13.50
N SER A 57 -2.66 9.22 14.70
CA SER A 57 -2.05 10.44 15.25
C SER A 57 -0.54 10.36 15.41
N ASP A 58 -0.01 9.14 15.52
CA ASP A 58 1.41 8.89 15.79
C ASP A 58 2.22 8.83 14.48
N TYR A 59 1.54 8.97 13.34
CA TYR A 59 2.10 8.87 12.00
C TYR A 59 1.69 10.06 11.13
N MET A 60 2.48 10.33 10.09
CA MET A 60 2.23 11.41 9.15
C MET A 60 2.52 10.94 7.71
N TYR A 61 1.81 11.51 6.75
CA TYR A 61 2.25 11.42 5.35
C TYR A 61 3.47 12.31 5.16
N PHE A 62 4.50 11.78 4.50
CA PHE A 62 5.65 12.55 4.06
C PHE A 62 5.47 12.97 2.61
N CYS A 63 5.51 14.27 2.34
CA CYS A 63 5.22 14.84 1.03
C CYS A 63 6.49 15.05 0.19
N PRO A 64 6.38 15.08 -1.15
CA PRO A 64 7.53 15.30 -2.04
C PRO A 64 8.27 16.63 -1.83
N ASP A 65 7.60 17.64 -1.28
CA ASP A 65 8.17 18.93 -0.92
C ASP A 65 8.87 18.94 0.45
N GLY A 66 8.96 17.79 1.12
CA GLY A 66 9.56 17.62 2.44
C GLY A 66 8.64 17.95 3.61
N THR A 67 7.41 18.39 3.35
CA THR A 67 6.43 18.65 4.41
C THR A 67 5.85 17.35 4.97
N LYS A 68 5.22 17.45 6.15
CA LYS A 68 4.46 16.36 6.76
C LYS A 68 3.04 16.81 7.01
N ILE A 69 2.07 15.95 6.69
CA ILE A 69 0.64 16.21 6.92
C ILE A 69 0.01 15.06 7.71
N SER A 70 -1.04 15.37 8.47
CA SER A 70 -1.72 14.40 9.35
C SER A 70 -2.37 13.26 8.57
N ILE A 71 -2.63 12.16 9.29
CA ILE A 71 -3.42 11.04 8.79
C ILE A 71 -4.77 11.04 9.50
N ASP A 72 -5.80 11.57 8.84
CA ASP A 72 -7.17 11.61 9.35
C ASP A 72 -8.20 11.48 8.21
N ALA A 73 -9.49 11.50 8.57
CA ALA A 73 -10.58 11.28 7.63
C ALA A 73 -10.79 12.43 6.63
N THR A 74 -10.33 13.65 6.94
CA THR A 74 -10.55 14.85 6.12
C THR A 74 -9.31 15.26 5.33
N THR A 75 -8.14 14.77 5.71
CA THR A 75 -6.88 15.10 5.06
C THR A 75 -6.79 14.49 3.67
N LYS A 76 -6.48 15.34 2.69
CA LYS A 76 -6.10 14.91 1.35
C LYS A 76 -4.62 14.49 1.36
N PRO A 77 -4.30 13.20 1.17
CA PRO A 77 -2.93 12.73 1.21
C PRO A 77 -2.12 13.29 0.05
N CYS A 78 -0.90 13.73 0.34
CA CYS A 78 0.12 13.94 -0.67
C CYS A 78 0.67 12.59 -1.14
N THR A 79 0.95 12.48 -2.44
CA THR A 79 1.37 11.21 -3.06
C THR A 79 2.64 11.42 -3.85
N TRP A 80 3.57 10.47 -3.73
CA TRP A 80 4.83 10.51 -4.49
C TRP A 80 4.70 10.02 -5.93
N ALA A 81 3.74 9.14 -6.20
CA ALA A 81 3.51 8.59 -7.53
C ALA A 81 2.06 8.13 -7.69
N ALA A 82 1.56 8.19 -8.92
CA ALA A 82 0.35 7.49 -9.34
C ALA A 82 0.74 6.12 -9.93
N ARG A 83 0.06 5.06 -9.51
CA ARG A 83 0.27 3.71 -10.04
C ARG A 83 -0.89 3.33 -10.97
N PRO A 84 -0.61 2.76 -12.16
CA PRO A 84 -1.65 2.09 -12.95
C PRO A 84 -2.36 0.99 -12.15
N TRP A 85 -3.59 0.69 -12.56
CA TRP A 85 -4.36 -0.43 -12.02
C TRP A 85 -3.65 -1.76 -12.27
N GLN A 86 -3.98 -2.79 -11.48
CA GLN A 86 -3.48 -4.13 -11.76
C GLN A 86 -3.96 -4.54 -13.15
N GLY A 87 -3.04 -4.95 -14.01
CA GLY A 87 -3.34 -5.46 -15.33
C GLY A 87 -2.96 -6.92 -15.45
N TYR A 88 -3.61 -7.63 -16.36
CA TYR A 88 -3.13 -8.93 -16.81
C TYR A 88 -1.90 -8.72 -17.69
N MET A 89 -0.87 -9.52 -17.44
CA MET A 89 0.33 -9.56 -18.27
C MET A 89 0.26 -10.80 -19.15
N ALA A 90 0.54 -10.61 -20.44
CA ALA A 90 0.57 -11.66 -21.45
C ALA A 90 1.98 -11.79 -22.03
N ASN A 91 2.31 -12.98 -22.55
CA ASN A 91 3.51 -13.14 -23.37
C ASN A 91 3.39 -12.21 -24.60
N GLY A 92 4.47 -11.50 -24.95
CA GLY A 92 4.51 -10.63 -26.14
C GLY A 92 4.29 -11.35 -27.47
N GLN A 93 4.33 -12.69 -27.49
CA GLN A 93 4.02 -13.52 -28.64
C GLN A 93 2.53 -13.90 -28.77
N ILE A 94 1.65 -13.40 -27.90
CA ILE A 94 0.22 -13.63 -28.01
C ILE A 94 -0.28 -13.08 -29.35
N LYS A 95 -0.88 -13.96 -30.14
CA LYS A 95 -1.42 -13.63 -31.47
C LYS A 95 -2.85 -13.12 -31.41
N ASP A 96 -3.59 -13.52 -30.39
CA ASP A 96 -4.99 -13.19 -30.19
C ASP A 96 -5.14 -12.51 -28.82
N VAL A 97 -4.92 -11.19 -28.80
CA VAL A 97 -5.08 -10.35 -27.59
C VAL A 97 -6.56 -10.31 -27.17
N ASP A 98 -7.47 -10.35 -28.14
CA ASP A 98 -8.91 -10.28 -27.89
C ASP A 98 -9.42 -11.52 -27.15
N ALA A 99 -8.87 -12.69 -27.42
CA ALA A 99 -9.15 -13.90 -26.64
C ALA A 99 -8.77 -13.76 -25.16
N VAL A 100 -7.71 -13.01 -24.85
CA VAL A 100 -7.24 -12.79 -23.47
C VAL A 100 -8.02 -11.68 -22.77
N GLN A 101 -8.52 -10.70 -23.52
CA GLN A 101 -9.28 -9.58 -22.99
C GLN A 101 -10.76 -9.89 -22.73
N LYS A 102 -11.27 -11.05 -23.14
CA LYS A 102 -12.63 -11.53 -22.82
C LYS A 102 -12.73 -11.89 -21.33
N VAL A 103 -12.77 -10.87 -20.49
CA VAL A 103 -13.18 -10.98 -19.09
C VAL A 103 -14.71 -11.09 -19.12
N LYS A 104 -15.22 -12.26 -18.73
CA LYS A 104 -16.66 -12.48 -18.49
C LYS A 104 -17.16 -11.65 -17.33
#